data_AF-A0A7S0B5T9-F1
#
_entry.id   AF-A0A7S0B5T9-F1
#
_cell.length_a   1.000
_cell.length_b   1.000
_cell.length_c   1.000
_cell.angle_alpha   90.00
_cell.angle_beta   90.00
_cell.angle_gamma   90.00
#
_symmetry.space_group_name_H-M   'P 1'
#
loop_
_entity.id
_entity.type
_entity.pdbx_description
1 polymer ?
#
loop_
_entity_poly.entity_id
_entity_poly.type
_entity_poly.pdbx_seq_one_letter_code
_entity_poly.pdbx_strand_id
1 'polypeptide(L)'
;QGGPHSLGHLDDKVGALTEQLHQSQEKLQRKEEAGLRKRAKLDTLEVQSRRLQREYQLLVDQRLEAEAEARTVGHTQAMLQNKNRILEESLKLALTLQEQAENRLREAKEREVTLLVDNDYLAKRIDGNTDDRAAMRYELKRLEDEEHQTVKKNARMVEDLKRLKDKLGHIQADKAELAAEIEFIRGEDMLDESGRTKPIILESESSLMEKLEINEFLLSAQAKRNPVPLLVEKISEILDLLHRAQAEADKFHEYVQDSHMRQTKLRHKNMLLDEKVELCEAWKRRALQKIVSNEFESRQSTEGHSETRDGHVLYLDGLEYNNKDLEELCSVIRKYGKQDEVKEISLQESLLDGSSAPVLCELLDLCPYLRRLDLRQNALDEACVHQLAAYIERIPGVYSCSHDIETGDITATSGTQVRLIVNLEDRHVPGACTSDRPSEFTMRPSLAESDEFEEQEEEEEDEEEEAEEAE
;
A
#
# COMPACT_ATOMS: atom_id res chain seq x y z
N GLN A 1 27.60 180.22 17.45
CA GLN A 1 26.48 180.40 18.38
C GLN A 1 25.41 179.39 17.96
N GLY A 2 25.08 178.29 18.62
CA GLY A 2 25.47 177.73 19.91
C GLY A 2 24.30 176.89 20.49
N GLY A 3 24.25 175.58 20.17
CA GLY A 3 23.54 174.51 20.91
C GLY A 3 21.99 174.42 20.84
N PRO A 4 21.37 173.25 21.11
CA PRO A 4 21.84 171.88 20.89
C PRO A 4 20.84 170.99 20.12
N HIS A 5 21.39 170.16 19.22
CA HIS A 5 20.77 169.02 18.54
C HIS A 5 20.90 167.75 19.39
N SER A 6 19.95 166.81 19.26
CA SER A 6 20.05 165.32 19.46
C SER A 6 18.91 164.69 20.28
N LEU A 7 17.72 164.57 19.67
CA LEU A 7 16.69 163.63 20.18
C LEU A 7 15.92 162.90 19.06
N GLY A 8 15.72 163.51 17.89
CA GLY A 8 14.96 162.86 16.80
C GLY A 8 15.66 161.69 16.09
N HIS A 9 17.00 161.61 16.09
CA HIS A 9 17.72 160.58 15.32
C HIS A 9 17.81 159.21 16.02
N LEU A 10 17.53 159.16 17.33
CA LEU A 10 17.46 157.93 18.13
C LEU A 10 16.11 157.23 17.96
N ASP A 11 15.01 157.98 17.85
CA ASP A 11 13.67 157.42 17.65
C ASP A 11 13.52 156.70 16.31
N ASP A 12 14.07 157.23 15.22
CA ASP A 12 14.05 156.55 13.91
C ASP A 12 14.86 155.24 13.91
N LYS A 13 15.93 155.18 14.70
CA LYS A 13 16.80 153.99 14.81
C LYS A 13 16.20 152.93 15.72
N VAL A 14 15.51 153.36 16.78
CA VAL A 14 14.71 152.49 17.65
C VAL A 14 13.53 151.93 16.85
N GLY A 15 12.84 152.75 16.05
CA GLY A 15 11.77 152.32 15.14
C GLY A 15 12.22 151.29 14.10
N ALA A 16 13.39 151.49 13.50
CA ALA A 16 13.95 150.51 12.55
C ALA A 16 14.34 149.19 13.23
N LEU A 17 14.87 149.23 14.46
CA LEU A 17 15.23 148.02 15.22
C LEU A 17 14.01 147.28 15.76
N THR A 18 12.95 147.98 16.17
CA THR A 18 11.67 147.35 16.53
C THR A 18 10.99 146.73 15.31
N GLU A 19 11.02 147.38 14.15
CA GLU A 19 10.55 146.81 12.88
C GLU A 19 11.35 145.55 12.49
N GLN A 20 12.68 145.59 12.63
CA GLN A 20 13.56 144.46 12.30
C GLN A 20 13.41 143.30 13.30
N LEU A 21 13.20 143.60 14.58
CA LEU A 21 12.86 142.61 15.62
C LEU A 21 11.48 142.00 15.35
N HIS A 22 10.50 142.80 14.94
CA HIS A 22 9.16 142.32 14.59
C HIS A 22 9.20 141.42 13.35
N GLN A 23 9.92 141.82 12.30
CA GLN A 23 10.14 140.97 11.12
C GLN A 23 10.93 139.70 11.44
N SER A 24 11.88 139.76 12.39
CA SER A 24 12.61 138.58 12.87
C SER A 24 11.69 137.65 13.65
N GLN A 25 10.85 138.18 14.54
CA GLN A 25 9.83 137.43 15.29
C GLN A 25 8.79 136.80 14.36
N GLU A 26 8.31 137.51 13.33
CA GLU A 26 7.43 136.93 12.32
C GLU A 26 8.12 135.81 11.54
N LYS A 27 9.38 135.98 11.15
CA LYS A 27 10.15 134.94 10.45
C LYS A 27 10.40 133.73 11.35
N LEU A 28 10.64 133.95 12.65
CA LEU A 28 10.82 132.89 13.64
C LEU A 28 9.51 132.14 13.86
N GLN A 29 8.39 132.84 14.05
CA GLN A 29 7.05 132.26 14.13
C GLN A 29 6.71 131.47 12.87
N ARG A 30 6.96 131.99 11.67
CA ARG A 30 6.76 131.22 10.41
C ARG A 30 7.64 129.96 10.34
N LYS A 31 8.87 130.01 10.87
CA LYS A 31 9.76 128.83 10.94
C LYS A 31 9.29 127.83 12.00
N GLU A 32 8.81 128.29 13.16
CA GLU A 32 8.24 127.47 14.22
C GLU A 32 6.95 126.80 13.75
N GLU A 33 6.04 127.55 13.11
CA GLU A 33 4.84 127.03 12.47
C GLU A 33 5.17 126.01 11.37
N ALA A 34 6.17 126.29 10.52
CA ALA A 34 6.63 125.34 9.52
C ALA A 34 7.26 124.08 10.16
N GLY A 35 7.97 124.23 11.28
CA GLY A 35 8.52 123.13 12.07
C GLY A 35 7.45 122.27 12.72
N LEU A 36 6.41 122.90 13.29
CA LEU A 36 5.23 122.23 13.85
C LEU A 36 4.45 121.48 12.76
N ARG A 37 4.24 122.09 11.58
CA ARG A 37 3.62 121.41 10.42
C ARG A 37 4.44 120.20 9.95
N LYS A 38 5.78 120.31 9.94
CA LYS A 38 6.67 119.19 9.59
C LYS A 38 6.63 118.08 10.64
N ARG A 39 6.61 118.40 11.94
CA ARG A 39 6.45 117.42 13.02
C ARG A 39 5.10 116.71 12.93
N ALA A 40 4.00 117.45 12.79
CA ALA A 40 2.68 116.85 12.59
C ALA A 40 2.65 115.92 11.35
N LYS A 41 3.30 116.31 10.25
CA LYS A 41 3.43 115.44 9.07
C LYS A 41 4.28 114.19 9.35
N LEU A 42 5.38 114.31 10.09
CA LEU A 42 6.18 113.17 10.52
C LEU A 42 5.38 112.22 11.41
N ASP A 43 4.64 112.73 12.38
CA ASP A 43 3.79 111.91 13.26
C ASP A 43 2.72 111.17 12.45
N THR A 44 2.09 111.84 11.48
CA THR A 44 1.13 111.16 10.59
C THR A 44 1.77 110.07 9.73
N LEU A 45 2.98 110.32 9.19
CA LEU A 45 3.73 109.34 8.42
C LEU A 45 4.21 108.18 9.29
N GLU A 46 4.57 108.43 10.55
CA GLU A 46 4.97 107.39 11.49
C GLU A 46 3.79 106.51 11.87
N VAL A 47 2.60 107.09 12.11
CA VAL A 47 1.36 106.33 12.33
C VAL A 47 1.01 105.50 11.09
N GLN A 48 1.13 106.08 9.89
CA GLN A 48 0.92 105.34 8.62
C GLN A 48 1.94 104.22 8.44
N SER A 49 3.22 104.47 8.73
CA SER A 49 4.29 103.46 8.65
C SER A 49 4.04 102.31 9.64
N ARG A 50 3.67 102.61 10.88
CA ARG A 50 3.33 101.60 11.90
C ARG A 50 2.06 100.82 11.54
N ARG A 51 1.11 101.46 10.85
CA ARG A 51 -0.11 100.79 10.35
C ARG A 51 0.23 99.85 9.21
N LEU A 52 0.98 100.31 8.20
CA LEU A 52 1.43 99.49 7.07
C LEU A 52 2.31 98.33 7.53
N GLN A 53 3.18 98.55 8.52
CA GLN A 53 4.00 97.48 9.09
C GLN A 53 3.16 96.41 9.80
N ARG A 54 2.09 96.81 10.50
CA ARG A 54 1.12 95.88 11.09
C ARG A 54 0.32 95.12 10.03
N GLU A 55 -0.15 95.80 8.99
CA GLU A 55 -0.87 95.18 7.87
C GLU A 55 0.04 94.18 7.11
N TYR A 56 1.31 94.54 6.88
CA TYR A 56 2.30 93.65 6.28
C TYR A 56 2.57 92.43 7.16
N GLN A 57 2.76 92.61 8.48
CA GLN A 57 2.97 91.50 9.40
C GLN A 57 1.78 90.54 9.39
N LEU A 58 0.56 91.06 9.43
CA LEU A 58 -0.66 90.24 9.35
C LEU A 58 -0.71 89.43 8.04
N LEU A 59 -0.34 90.02 6.91
CA LEU A 59 -0.27 89.32 5.63
C LEU A 59 0.81 88.24 5.60
N VAL A 60 1.95 88.48 6.23
CA VAL A 60 3.02 87.48 6.38
C VAL A 60 2.53 86.31 7.23
N ASP A 61 1.89 86.59 8.37
CA ASP A 61 1.36 85.56 9.26
C ASP A 61 0.27 84.73 8.56
N GLN A 62 -0.69 85.37 7.86
CA GLN A 62 -1.70 84.69 7.05
C GLN A 62 -1.10 83.83 5.93
N ARG A 63 -0.02 84.30 5.30
CA ARG A 63 0.68 83.51 4.27
C ARG A 63 1.35 82.28 4.89
N LEU A 64 1.98 82.42 6.05
CA LEU A 64 2.62 81.30 6.74
C LEU A 64 1.58 80.26 7.19
N GLU A 65 0.42 80.70 7.67
CA GLU A 65 -0.71 79.83 8.00
C GLU A 65 -1.21 79.09 6.74
N ALA A 66 -1.44 79.80 5.64
CA ALA A 66 -1.85 79.18 4.37
C ALA A 66 -0.81 78.20 3.81
N GLU A 67 0.49 78.49 3.95
CA GLU A 67 1.56 77.56 3.58
C GLU A 67 1.59 76.31 4.48
N ALA A 68 1.32 76.45 5.78
CA ALA A 68 1.21 75.33 6.70
C ALA A 68 -0.01 74.46 6.37
N GLU A 69 -1.17 75.06 6.10
CA GLU A 69 -2.39 74.36 5.65
C GLU A 69 -2.17 73.65 4.30
N ALA A 70 -1.52 74.29 3.33
CA ALA A 70 -1.20 73.64 2.06
C ALA A 70 -0.33 72.39 2.25
N ARG A 71 0.62 72.41 3.20
CA ARG A 71 1.44 71.24 3.54
C ARG A 71 0.62 70.12 4.19
N THR A 72 -0.30 70.45 5.11
CA THR A 72 -1.15 69.43 5.74
C THR A 72 -2.14 68.82 4.74
N VAL A 73 -2.71 69.61 3.84
CA VAL A 73 -3.54 69.13 2.73
C VAL A 73 -2.74 68.23 1.80
N GLY A 74 -1.52 68.62 1.41
CA GLY A 74 -0.64 67.78 0.59
C GLY A 74 -0.31 66.44 1.25
N HIS A 75 -0.04 66.45 2.57
CA HIS A 75 0.23 65.22 3.33
C HIS A 75 -1.00 64.31 3.43
N THR A 76 -2.19 64.87 3.70
CA THR A 76 -3.43 64.07 3.76
C THR A 76 -3.81 63.52 2.39
N GLN A 77 -3.64 64.28 1.31
CA GLN A 77 -3.85 63.82 -0.06
C GLN A 77 -2.92 62.64 -0.41
N ALA A 78 -1.63 62.72 -0.06
CA ALA A 78 -0.69 61.63 -0.29
C ALA A 78 -1.08 60.36 0.49
N MET A 79 -1.51 60.50 1.76
CA MET A 79 -2.02 59.37 2.54
C MET A 79 -3.27 58.73 1.93
N LEU A 80 -4.21 59.54 1.45
CA LEU A 80 -5.44 59.04 0.80
C LEU A 80 -5.13 58.32 -0.51
N GLN A 81 -4.21 58.84 -1.32
CA GLN A 81 -3.76 58.17 -2.54
C GLN A 81 -3.11 56.82 -2.24
N ASN A 82 -2.25 56.74 -1.21
CA ASN A 82 -1.66 55.47 -0.80
C ASN A 82 -2.72 54.48 -0.28
N LYS A 83 -3.69 54.94 0.52
CA LYS A 83 -4.80 54.11 0.98
C LYS A 83 -5.65 53.58 -0.18
N ASN A 84 -5.98 54.44 -1.15
CA ASN A 84 -6.74 54.02 -2.33
C ASN A 84 -5.98 52.96 -3.14
N ARG A 85 -4.67 53.13 -3.34
CA ARG A 85 -3.84 52.13 -4.01
C ARG A 85 -3.88 50.77 -3.32
N ILE A 86 -3.72 50.75 -1.99
CA ILE A 86 -3.79 49.50 -1.20
C ILE A 86 -5.17 48.86 -1.31
N LEU A 87 -6.25 49.66 -1.29
CA LEU A 87 -7.61 49.15 -1.47
C LEU A 87 -7.80 48.55 -2.86
N GLU A 88 -7.31 49.18 -3.92
CA GLU A 88 -7.35 48.64 -5.29
C GLU A 88 -6.57 47.33 -5.43
N GLU A 89 -5.38 47.24 -4.85
CA GLU A 89 -4.58 46.00 -4.82
C GLU A 89 -5.31 44.89 -4.04
N SER A 90 -5.90 45.21 -2.89
CA SER A 90 -6.67 44.25 -2.09
C SER A 90 -7.93 43.75 -2.82
N LEU A 91 -8.60 44.63 -3.56
CA LEU A 91 -9.77 44.28 -4.36
C LEU A 91 -9.39 43.34 -5.51
N LYS A 92 -8.28 43.62 -6.20
CA LYS A 92 -7.77 42.74 -7.26
C LYS A 92 -7.46 41.35 -6.69
N LEU A 93 -6.79 41.27 -5.55
CA LEU A 93 -6.50 39.99 -4.90
C LEU A 93 -7.80 39.25 -4.53
N ALA A 94 -8.77 39.94 -3.93
CA ALA A 94 -10.07 39.35 -3.59
C ALA A 94 -10.80 38.79 -4.81
N LEU A 95 -10.80 39.51 -5.94
CA LEU A 95 -11.41 39.04 -7.19
C LEU A 95 -10.69 37.81 -7.75
N THR A 96 -9.35 37.77 -7.72
CA THR A 96 -8.60 36.58 -8.17
C THR A 96 -8.88 35.34 -7.29
N LEU A 97 -9.00 35.53 -5.98
CA LEU A 97 -9.35 34.44 -5.06
C LEU A 97 -10.80 33.98 -5.25
N GLN A 98 -11.72 34.91 -5.52
CA GLN A 98 -13.10 34.57 -5.87
C GLN A 98 -13.16 33.74 -7.16
N GLU A 99 -12.45 34.14 -8.21
CA GLU A 99 -12.42 33.42 -9.48
C GLU A 99 -11.83 32.00 -9.32
N GLN A 100 -10.77 31.86 -8.51
CA GLN A 100 -10.21 30.55 -8.17
C GLN A 100 -11.21 29.67 -7.41
N ALA A 101 -11.93 30.23 -6.45
CA ALA A 101 -12.97 29.51 -5.71
C ALA A 101 -14.14 29.08 -6.62
N GLU A 102 -14.57 29.95 -7.53
CA GLU A 102 -15.63 29.65 -8.51
C GLU A 102 -15.19 28.55 -9.50
N ASN A 103 -13.93 28.56 -9.94
CA ASN A 103 -13.39 27.49 -10.79
C ASN A 103 -13.32 26.15 -10.05
N ARG A 104 -12.85 26.13 -8.80
CA ARG A 104 -12.86 24.91 -7.97
C ARG A 104 -14.27 24.38 -7.74
N LEU A 105 -15.23 25.27 -7.51
CA LEU A 105 -16.64 24.89 -7.36
C LEU A 105 -17.21 24.29 -8.66
N ARG A 106 -16.84 24.83 -9.83
CA ARG A 106 -17.25 24.29 -11.13
C ARG A 106 -16.69 22.89 -11.35
N GLU A 107 -15.40 22.69 -11.11
CA GLU A 107 -14.76 21.36 -11.20
C GLU A 107 -15.39 20.35 -10.24
N ALA A 108 -15.69 20.76 -9.00
CA ALA A 108 -16.34 19.89 -8.02
C ALA A 108 -17.75 19.46 -8.50
N LYS A 109 -18.52 20.38 -9.10
CA LYS A 109 -19.83 20.05 -9.68
C LYS A 109 -19.73 19.12 -10.89
N GLU A 110 -18.73 19.29 -11.74
CA GLU A 110 -18.49 18.38 -12.86
C GLU A 110 -18.14 16.96 -12.36
N ARG A 111 -17.28 16.86 -11.33
CA ARG A 111 -16.97 15.58 -10.66
C ARG A 111 -18.20 14.94 -10.00
N GLU A 112 -19.05 15.73 -9.36
CA GLU A 112 -20.31 15.26 -8.79
C GLU A 112 -21.21 14.64 -9.86
N VAL A 113 -21.37 15.31 -11.00
CA VAL A 113 -22.16 14.80 -12.13
C VAL A 113 -21.58 13.50 -12.68
N THR A 114 -20.26 13.40 -12.85
CA THR A 114 -19.65 12.14 -13.31
C THR A 114 -19.86 11.00 -12.32
N LEU A 115 -19.71 11.26 -11.02
CA LEU A 115 -19.91 10.25 -9.99
C LEU A 115 -21.37 9.80 -9.91
N LEU A 116 -22.34 10.70 -10.14
CA LEU A 116 -23.76 10.33 -10.23
C LEU A 116 -24.03 9.38 -11.40
N VAL A 117 -23.45 9.65 -12.58
CA VAL A 117 -23.59 8.77 -13.75
C VAL A 117 -22.99 7.39 -13.50
N ASP A 118 -21.80 7.33 -12.89
CA ASP A 118 -21.13 6.07 -12.55
C ASP A 118 -21.92 5.28 -11.52
N ASN A 119 -22.49 5.95 -10.51
CA ASN A 119 -23.29 5.31 -9.47
C ASN A 119 -24.59 4.73 -10.05
N ASP A 120 -25.28 5.46 -10.93
CA ASP A 120 -26.46 4.97 -11.65
C ASP A 120 -26.14 3.75 -12.52
N TYR A 121 -24.98 3.74 -13.18
CA TYR A 121 -24.53 2.60 -13.97
C TYR A 121 -24.26 1.37 -13.09
N LEU A 122 -23.54 1.56 -11.97
CA LEU A 122 -23.26 0.49 -11.02
C LEU A 122 -24.53 -0.07 -10.39
N ALA A 123 -25.48 0.79 -10.02
CA ALA A 123 -26.78 0.38 -9.49
C ALA A 123 -27.52 -0.54 -10.47
N LYS A 124 -27.65 -0.13 -11.74
CA LYS A 124 -28.28 -0.97 -12.79
C LYS A 124 -27.56 -2.30 -13.00
N ARG A 125 -26.23 -2.32 -12.91
CA ARG A 125 -25.44 -3.55 -13.04
C ARG A 125 -25.64 -4.49 -11.84
N ILE A 126 -25.74 -3.93 -10.63
CA ILE A 126 -26.05 -4.69 -9.41
C ILE A 126 -27.44 -5.31 -9.53
N ASP A 127 -28.44 -4.55 -9.97
CA ASP A 127 -29.80 -5.04 -10.17
C ASP A 127 -29.87 -6.14 -11.25
N GLY A 128 -29.13 -6.00 -12.36
CA GLY A 128 -29.03 -7.08 -13.35
C GLY A 128 -28.41 -8.36 -12.76
N ASN A 129 -27.33 -8.22 -11.98
CA ASN A 129 -26.68 -9.36 -11.34
C ASN A 129 -27.56 -10.03 -10.27
N THR A 130 -28.42 -9.28 -9.56
CA THR A 130 -29.34 -9.86 -8.58
C THR A 130 -30.45 -10.66 -9.26
N ASP A 131 -30.95 -10.18 -10.40
CA ASP A 131 -31.93 -10.90 -11.24
C ASP A 131 -31.31 -12.19 -11.82
N ASP A 132 -30.10 -12.13 -12.37
CA ASP A 132 -29.38 -13.30 -12.88
C ASP A 132 -29.13 -14.34 -11.77
N ARG A 133 -28.73 -13.88 -10.57
CA ARG A 133 -28.57 -14.76 -9.41
C ARG A 133 -29.89 -15.42 -9.00
N ALA A 134 -31.01 -14.70 -9.10
CA ALA A 134 -32.32 -15.27 -8.81
C ALA A 134 -32.72 -16.33 -9.84
N ALA A 135 -32.45 -16.08 -11.14
CA ALA A 135 -32.67 -17.06 -12.21
C ALA A 135 -31.82 -18.33 -12.00
N MET A 136 -30.53 -18.19 -11.72
CA MET A 136 -29.63 -19.32 -11.46
C MET A 136 -30.06 -20.14 -10.24
N ARG A 137 -30.55 -19.50 -9.17
CA ARG A 137 -31.10 -20.22 -8.00
C ARG A 137 -32.34 -21.03 -8.34
N TYR A 138 -33.19 -20.51 -9.21
CA TYR A 138 -34.37 -21.24 -9.68
C TYR A 138 -33.97 -22.46 -10.53
N GLU A 139 -33.02 -22.30 -11.45
CA GLU A 139 -32.50 -23.40 -12.25
C GLU A 139 -31.81 -24.47 -11.41
N LEU A 140 -31.00 -24.07 -10.42
CA LEU A 140 -30.33 -24.98 -9.50
C LEU A 140 -31.35 -25.80 -8.72
N LYS A 141 -32.38 -25.16 -8.16
CA LYS A 141 -33.46 -25.86 -7.46
C LYS A 141 -34.20 -26.84 -8.36
N ARG A 142 -34.43 -26.48 -9.63
CA ARG A 142 -35.04 -27.38 -10.61
C ARG A 142 -34.17 -28.62 -10.85
N LEU A 143 -32.86 -28.43 -11.00
CA LEU A 143 -31.90 -29.53 -11.19
C LEU A 143 -31.80 -30.42 -9.95
N GLU A 144 -31.80 -29.85 -8.74
CA GLU A 144 -31.85 -30.60 -7.48
C GLU A 144 -33.13 -31.46 -7.39
N ASP A 145 -34.29 -30.90 -7.76
CA ASP A 145 -35.55 -31.63 -7.77
C ASP A 145 -35.52 -32.79 -8.80
N GLU A 146 -34.90 -32.57 -9.97
CA GLU A 146 -34.69 -33.60 -11.00
C GLU A 146 -33.76 -34.72 -10.49
N GLU A 147 -32.62 -34.38 -9.88
CA GLU A 147 -31.70 -35.35 -9.25
C GLU A 147 -32.41 -36.15 -8.15
N HIS A 148 -33.17 -35.48 -7.29
CA HIS A 148 -33.87 -36.16 -6.21
C HIS A 148 -34.93 -37.15 -6.74
N GLN A 149 -35.55 -36.85 -7.89
CA GLN A 149 -36.43 -37.79 -8.59
C GLN A 149 -35.68 -38.96 -9.23
N THR A 150 -34.51 -38.74 -9.84
CA THR A 150 -33.71 -39.82 -10.43
C THR A 150 -33.16 -40.76 -9.36
N VAL A 151 -32.68 -40.23 -8.23
CA VAL A 151 -32.25 -41.02 -7.07
C VAL A 151 -33.39 -41.91 -6.56
N LYS A 152 -34.61 -41.37 -6.41
CA LYS A 152 -35.79 -42.15 -6.01
C LYS A 152 -36.14 -43.27 -7.01
N LYS A 153 -36.02 -43.00 -8.32
CA LYS A 153 -36.23 -44.01 -9.35
C LYS A 153 -35.16 -45.11 -9.30
N ASN A 154 -33.89 -44.72 -9.15
CA ASN A 154 -32.77 -45.64 -9.03
C ASN A 154 -32.89 -46.53 -7.79
N ALA A 155 -33.26 -45.97 -6.64
CA ALA A 155 -33.50 -46.75 -5.43
C ALA A 155 -34.57 -47.84 -5.64
N ARG A 156 -35.68 -47.52 -6.32
CA ARG A 156 -36.71 -48.50 -6.68
C ARG A 156 -36.18 -49.58 -7.63
N MET A 157 -35.40 -49.20 -8.64
CA MET A 157 -34.79 -50.17 -9.56
C MET A 157 -33.80 -51.11 -8.85
N VAL A 158 -33.04 -50.60 -7.87
CA VAL A 158 -32.13 -51.41 -7.05
C VAL A 158 -32.90 -52.42 -6.19
N GLU A 159 -34.01 -51.99 -5.58
CA GLU A 159 -34.90 -52.89 -4.82
C GLU A 159 -35.49 -53.99 -5.72
N ASP A 160 -35.94 -53.64 -6.93
CA ASP A 160 -36.48 -54.59 -7.90
C ASP A 160 -35.40 -55.58 -8.37
N LEU A 161 -34.18 -55.11 -8.64
CA LEU A 161 -33.04 -55.95 -8.99
C LEU A 161 -32.71 -56.94 -7.86
N LYS A 162 -32.71 -56.47 -6.61
CA LYS A 162 -32.51 -57.35 -5.45
C LYS A 162 -33.58 -58.42 -5.39
N ARG A 163 -34.86 -58.04 -5.52
CA ARG A 163 -35.99 -58.99 -5.50
C ARG A 163 -35.91 -60.02 -6.63
N LEU A 164 -35.50 -59.61 -7.83
CA LEU A 164 -35.30 -60.51 -8.96
C LEU A 164 -34.11 -61.44 -8.74
N LYS A 165 -33.02 -60.94 -8.15
CA LYS A 165 -31.84 -61.75 -7.80
C LYS A 165 -32.17 -62.79 -6.72
N ASP A 166 -32.97 -62.42 -5.72
CA ASP A 166 -33.43 -63.35 -4.68
C ASP A 166 -34.30 -64.46 -5.30
N LYS A 167 -35.24 -64.10 -6.18
CA LYS A 167 -36.05 -65.07 -6.93
C LYS A 167 -35.20 -65.99 -7.82
N LEU A 168 -34.21 -65.44 -8.52
CA LEU A 168 -33.29 -66.22 -9.32
C LEU A 168 -32.51 -67.20 -8.44
N GLY A 169 -32.04 -66.76 -7.28
CA GLY A 169 -31.37 -67.60 -6.29
C GLY A 169 -32.26 -68.75 -5.80
N HIS A 170 -33.54 -68.50 -5.55
CA HIS A 170 -34.50 -69.56 -5.19
C HIS A 170 -34.66 -70.57 -6.33
N ILE A 171 -34.89 -70.11 -7.56
CA ILE A 171 -35.03 -70.99 -8.74
C ILE A 171 -33.75 -71.80 -8.98
N GLN A 172 -32.57 -71.19 -8.78
CA GLN A 172 -31.29 -71.89 -8.90
C GLN A 172 -31.11 -72.93 -7.80
N ALA A 173 -31.52 -72.64 -6.57
CA ALA A 173 -31.51 -73.62 -5.48
C ALA A 173 -32.45 -74.80 -5.76
N ASP A 174 -33.69 -74.54 -6.19
CA ASP A 174 -34.65 -75.59 -6.57
C ASP A 174 -34.11 -76.44 -7.73
N LYS A 175 -33.50 -75.80 -8.73
CA LYS A 175 -32.84 -76.49 -9.85
C LYS A 175 -31.69 -77.37 -9.34
N ALA A 176 -30.87 -76.87 -8.42
CA ALA A 176 -29.73 -77.61 -7.87
C ALA A 176 -30.21 -78.80 -7.02
N GLU A 177 -31.27 -78.64 -6.23
CA GLU A 177 -31.88 -79.70 -5.44
C GLU A 177 -32.42 -80.83 -6.34
N LEU A 178 -33.18 -80.49 -7.38
CA LEU A 178 -33.67 -81.46 -8.36
C LEU A 178 -32.54 -82.12 -9.15
N ALA A 179 -31.50 -81.36 -9.51
CA ALA A 179 -30.33 -81.90 -10.20
C ALA A 179 -29.55 -82.87 -9.29
N ALA A 180 -29.37 -82.53 -8.02
CA ALA A 180 -28.71 -83.38 -7.04
C ALA A 180 -29.50 -84.66 -6.75
N GLU A 181 -30.84 -84.59 -6.73
CA GLU A 181 -31.68 -85.79 -6.61
C GLU A 181 -31.54 -86.70 -7.84
N ILE A 182 -31.55 -86.13 -9.05
CA ILE A 182 -31.31 -86.86 -10.30
C ILE A 182 -29.90 -87.45 -10.35
N GLU A 183 -28.90 -86.71 -9.87
CA GLU A 183 -27.50 -87.13 -9.88
C GLU A 183 -27.17 -88.13 -8.78
N PHE A 184 -27.79 -88.02 -7.60
CA PHE A 184 -27.73 -89.05 -6.56
C PHE A 184 -28.23 -90.39 -7.11
N ILE A 185 -29.37 -90.39 -7.80
CA ILE A 185 -29.94 -91.58 -8.45
C ILE A 185 -29.02 -92.10 -9.58
N ARG A 186 -28.36 -91.22 -10.34
CA ARG A 186 -27.47 -91.62 -11.44
C ARG A 186 -26.07 -92.04 -10.97
N GLY A 187 -25.56 -91.47 -9.88
CA GLY A 187 -24.22 -91.65 -9.33
C GLY A 187 -24.10 -92.91 -8.48
N GLU A 188 -25.17 -93.34 -7.81
CA GLU A 188 -25.21 -94.63 -7.12
C GLU A 188 -24.95 -95.80 -8.10
N ASP A 189 -25.34 -95.64 -9.38
CA ASP A 189 -25.18 -96.66 -10.43
C ASP A 189 -24.14 -96.30 -11.53
N MET A 190 -23.48 -95.14 -11.46
CA MET A 190 -22.53 -94.62 -12.47
C MET A 190 -23.10 -94.52 -13.90
N LEU A 191 -24.40 -94.21 -14.08
CA LEU A 191 -25.09 -94.34 -15.37
C LEU A 191 -25.35 -93.02 -16.12
N ASP A 192 -25.15 -93.01 -17.44
CA ASP A 192 -25.51 -91.95 -18.40
C ASP A 192 -27.02 -91.78 -18.52
N GLU A 193 -27.48 -90.77 -19.26
CA GLU A 193 -28.92 -90.49 -19.42
C GLU A 193 -29.71 -91.64 -20.09
N SER A 194 -28.99 -92.67 -20.58
CA SER A 194 -29.52 -93.88 -21.20
C SER A 194 -29.25 -95.17 -20.41
N GLY A 195 -28.61 -95.10 -19.22
CA GLY A 195 -28.38 -96.26 -18.37
C GLY A 195 -27.04 -97.01 -18.60
N ARG A 196 -25.97 -96.36 -19.10
CA ARG A 196 -24.64 -96.97 -19.32
C ARG A 196 -23.55 -96.33 -18.47
N THR A 197 -22.47 -97.05 -18.15
CA THR A 197 -21.38 -96.49 -17.34
C THR A 197 -20.78 -95.22 -17.96
N LYS A 198 -20.92 -94.08 -17.28
CA LYS A 198 -20.56 -92.77 -17.84
C LYS A 198 -19.05 -92.64 -18.08
N PRO A 199 -18.61 -92.14 -19.24
CA PRO A 199 -17.27 -91.58 -19.38
C PRO A 199 -17.12 -90.38 -18.44
N ILE A 200 -15.97 -90.23 -17.79
CA ILE A 200 -15.70 -89.06 -16.95
C ILE A 200 -15.43 -87.88 -17.89
N ILE A 201 -16.42 -87.00 -18.03
CA ILE A 201 -16.33 -85.75 -18.77
C ILE A 201 -16.57 -84.64 -17.76
N LEU A 202 -15.62 -83.71 -17.70
CA LEU A 202 -15.69 -82.53 -16.85
C LEU A 202 -16.25 -81.39 -17.69
N GLU A 203 -17.48 -81.00 -17.41
CA GLU A 203 -18.11 -79.82 -18.00
C GLU A 203 -17.76 -78.59 -17.15
N SER A 204 -17.02 -77.66 -17.74
CA SER A 204 -16.57 -76.43 -17.09
C SER A 204 -16.51 -75.32 -18.13
N GLU A 205 -17.00 -74.14 -17.79
CA GLU A 205 -16.96 -72.94 -18.64
C GLU A 205 -15.55 -72.33 -18.75
N SER A 206 -14.55 -72.95 -18.11
CA SER A 206 -13.18 -72.48 -18.14
C SER A 206 -12.53 -72.83 -19.47
N SER A 207 -12.13 -71.81 -20.24
CA SER A 207 -11.30 -71.96 -21.46
C SER A 207 -9.98 -72.71 -21.22
N LEU A 208 -9.57 -72.87 -19.96
CA LEU A 208 -8.40 -73.66 -19.56
C LEU A 208 -8.61 -75.17 -19.79
N MET A 209 -9.85 -75.66 -19.63
CA MET A 209 -10.19 -77.08 -19.82
C MET A 209 -10.06 -77.50 -21.28
N GLU A 210 -10.46 -76.61 -22.18
CA GLU A 210 -10.31 -76.79 -23.63
C GLU A 210 -8.84 -76.71 -24.05
N LYS A 211 -8.08 -75.75 -23.51
CA LYS A 211 -6.64 -75.62 -23.78
C LYS A 211 -5.80 -76.80 -23.31
N LEU A 212 -6.22 -77.48 -22.24
CA LEU A 212 -5.54 -78.65 -21.67
C LEU A 212 -6.09 -79.99 -22.20
N GLU A 213 -7.12 -79.95 -23.06
CA GLU A 213 -7.77 -81.14 -23.63
C GLU A 213 -8.15 -82.19 -22.56
N ILE A 214 -8.57 -81.73 -21.37
CA ILE A 214 -8.72 -82.59 -20.19
C ILE A 214 -9.76 -83.69 -20.43
N ASN A 215 -10.81 -83.40 -21.19
CA ASN A 215 -11.85 -84.38 -21.49
C ASN A 215 -11.37 -85.48 -22.46
N GLU A 216 -10.53 -85.16 -23.44
CA GLU A 216 -9.91 -86.16 -24.31
C GLU A 216 -8.88 -87.02 -23.55
N PHE A 217 -8.14 -86.39 -22.64
CA PHE A 217 -7.23 -87.08 -21.74
C PHE A 217 -7.97 -88.08 -20.83
N LEU A 218 -9.06 -87.67 -20.16
CA LEU A 218 -9.80 -88.54 -19.24
C LEU A 218 -10.44 -89.73 -19.97
N LEU A 219 -11.00 -89.50 -21.16
CA LEU A 219 -11.52 -90.56 -22.04
C LEU A 219 -10.43 -91.56 -22.44
N SER A 220 -9.26 -91.08 -22.85
CA SER A 220 -8.15 -91.92 -23.27
C SER A 220 -7.46 -92.65 -22.10
N ALA A 221 -7.43 -92.04 -20.91
CA ALA A 221 -6.94 -92.67 -19.68
C ALA A 221 -7.87 -93.78 -19.20
N GLN A 222 -9.20 -93.58 -19.25
CA GLN A 222 -10.19 -94.60 -18.86
C GLN A 222 -10.19 -95.84 -19.78
N ALA A 223 -9.87 -95.67 -21.07
CA ALA A 223 -9.81 -96.77 -22.02
C ALA A 223 -8.53 -97.63 -21.92
N LYS A 224 -7.47 -97.12 -21.27
CA LYS A 224 -6.18 -97.82 -21.14
C LYS A 224 -6.11 -98.66 -19.87
N ARG A 225 -5.55 -99.87 -20.00
CA ARG A 225 -5.33 -100.81 -18.87
C ARG A 225 -4.32 -100.30 -17.83
N ASN A 226 -3.42 -99.40 -18.23
CA ASN A 226 -2.49 -98.70 -17.32
C ASN A 226 -2.41 -97.21 -17.69
N PRO A 227 -3.14 -96.33 -16.99
CA PRO A 227 -3.19 -94.91 -17.29
C PRO A 227 -2.05 -94.09 -16.66
N VAL A 228 -1.20 -94.69 -15.82
CA VAL A 228 -0.18 -93.97 -15.04
C VAL A 228 0.74 -93.09 -15.89
N PRO A 229 1.28 -93.54 -17.05
CA PRO A 229 2.15 -92.68 -17.88
C PRO A 229 1.42 -91.44 -18.43
N LEU A 230 0.16 -91.58 -18.85
CA LEU A 230 -0.65 -90.46 -19.36
C LEU A 230 -0.96 -89.45 -18.24
N LEU A 231 -1.22 -89.94 -17.03
CA LEU A 231 -1.45 -89.08 -15.86
C LEU A 231 -0.21 -88.25 -15.54
N VAL A 232 0.98 -88.84 -15.59
CA VAL A 232 2.24 -88.13 -15.36
C VAL A 232 2.44 -87.03 -16.41
N GLU A 233 2.20 -87.33 -17.69
CA GLU A 233 2.32 -86.36 -18.79
C GLU A 233 1.37 -85.17 -18.65
N LYS A 234 0.08 -85.40 -18.34
CA LYS A 234 -0.85 -84.29 -18.10
C LYS A 234 -0.58 -83.51 -16.83
N ILE A 235 -0.10 -84.16 -15.76
CA ILE A 235 0.34 -83.43 -14.57
C ILE A 235 1.51 -82.50 -14.91
N SER A 236 2.45 -82.94 -15.73
CA SER A 236 3.56 -82.09 -16.20
C SER A 236 3.07 -80.89 -17.01
N GLU A 237 2.14 -81.07 -17.96
CA GLU A 237 1.59 -79.96 -18.72
C GLU A 237 0.84 -78.93 -17.86
N ILE A 238 0.08 -79.39 -16.85
CA ILE A 238 -0.62 -78.52 -15.90
C ILE A 238 0.38 -77.73 -15.06
N LEU A 239 1.46 -78.37 -14.60
CA LEU A 239 2.52 -77.72 -13.83
C LEU A 239 3.21 -76.63 -14.66
N ASP A 240 3.48 -76.87 -15.94
CA ASP A 240 4.07 -75.87 -16.83
C ASP A 240 3.18 -74.63 -17.03
N LEU A 241 1.85 -74.82 -17.17
CA LEU A 241 0.91 -73.69 -17.24
C LEU A 241 0.83 -72.92 -15.92
N LEU A 242 0.85 -73.62 -14.79
CA LEU A 242 0.89 -72.99 -13.47
C LEU A 242 2.15 -72.14 -13.30
N HIS A 243 3.30 -72.63 -13.73
CA HIS A 243 4.55 -71.87 -13.67
C HIS A 243 4.51 -70.60 -14.54
N ARG A 244 3.90 -70.66 -15.74
CA ARG A 244 3.73 -69.46 -16.58
C ARG A 244 2.77 -68.45 -15.97
N ALA A 245 1.62 -68.90 -15.48
CA ALA A 245 0.64 -68.03 -14.83
C ALA A 245 1.21 -67.37 -13.55
N GLN A 246 2.03 -68.10 -12.80
CA GLN A 246 2.73 -67.57 -11.64
C GLN A 246 3.74 -66.50 -12.04
N ALA A 247 4.54 -66.73 -13.09
CA ALA A 247 5.47 -65.72 -13.60
C ALA A 247 4.76 -64.46 -14.11
N GLU A 248 3.58 -64.59 -14.73
CA GLU A 248 2.75 -63.44 -15.12
C GLU A 248 2.17 -62.70 -13.91
N ALA A 249 1.70 -63.42 -12.89
CA ALA A 249 1.20 -62.85 -11.66
C ALA A 249 2.28 -62.06 -10.90
N ASP A 250 3.50 -62.58 -10.86
CA ASP A 250 4.65 -61.91 -10.25
C ASP A 250 4.96 -60.58 -10.97
N LYS A 251 4.91 -60.56 -12.31
CA LYS A 251 5.04 -59.31 -13.09
C LYS A 251 3.93 -58.30 -12.79
N PHE A 252 2.67 -58.76 -12.71
CA PHE A 252 1.56 -57.86 -12.34
C PHE A 252 1.71 -57.31 -10.92
N HIS A 253 2.24 -58.12 -10.00
CA HIS A 253 2.52 -57.66 -8.64
C HIS A 253 3.57 -56.54 -8.63
N GLU A 254 4.65 -56.70 -9.39
CA GLU A 254 5.69 -55.68 -9.58
C GLU A 254 5.10 -54.38 -10.15
N TYR A 255 4.30 -54.44 -11.21
CA TYR A 255 3.62 -53.25 -11.77
C TYR A 255 2.70 -52.54 -10.78
N VAL A 256 1.97 -53.30 -9.95
CA VAL A 256 1.09 -52.72 -8.92
C VAL A 256 1.93 -52.05 -7.83
N GLN A 257 3.04 -52.66 -7.44
CA GLN A 257 3.96 -52.09 -6.46
C GLN A 257 4.57 -50.77 -6.96
N ASP A 258 5.05 -50.74 -8.21
CA ASP A 258 5.56 -49.52 -8.85
C ASP A 258 4.49 -48.43 -8.94
N SER A 259 3.28 -48.79 -9.37
CA SER A 259 2.15 -47.85 -9.40
C SER A 259 1.84 -47.28 -8.02
N HIS A 260 1.92 -48.09 -6.96
CA HIS A 260 1.69 -47.63 -5.60
C HIS A 260 2.82 -46.70 -5.11
N MET A 261 4.07 -46.99 -5.46
CA MET A 261 5.19 -46.09 -5.17
C MET A 261 5.01 -44.73 -5.86
N ARG A 262 4.70 -44.73 -7.17
CA ARG A 262 4.43 -43.49 -7.92
C ARG A 262 3.27 -42.70 -7.31
N GLN A 263 2.18 -43.37 -6.93
CA GLN A 263 1.04 -42.72 -6.27
C GLN A 263 1.44 -42.11 -4.92
N THR A 264 2.31 -42.76 -4.17
CA THR A 264 2.79 -42.24 -2.87
C THR A 264 3.67 -41.00 -3.09
N LYS A 265 4.58 -41.02 -4.07
CA LYS A 265 5.36 -39.84 -4.47
C LYS A 265 4.45 -38.67 -4.88
N LEU A 266 3.43 -38.92 -5.69
CA LEU A 266 2.46 -37.88 -6.08
C LEU A 266 1.66 -37.30 -4.91
N ARG A 267 1.24 -38.14 -3.95
CA ARG A 267 0.56 -37.67 -2.74
C ARG A 267 1.47 -36.77 -1.90
N HIS A 268 2.75 -37.12 -1.79
CA HIS A 268 3.72 -36.30 -1.08
C HIS A 268 3.95 -34.96 -1.81
N LYS A 269 4.12 -34.98 -3.14
CA LYS A 269 4.23 -33.76 -3.95
C LYS A 269 3.01 -32.85 -3.82
N ASN A 270 1.80 -33.41 -3.83
CA ASN A 270 0.57 -32.65 -3.62
C ASN A 270 0.52 -32.01 -2.22
N MET A 271 0.92 -32.74 -1.18
CA MET A 271 0.98 -32.21 0.18
C MET A 271 1.93 -31.00 0.28
N LEU A 272 3.13 -31.09 -0.32
CA LEU A 272 4.09 -29.96 -0.37
C LEU A 272 3.55 -28.77 -1.16
N LEU A 273 2.81 -29.03 -2.25
CA LEU A 273 2.18 -27.97 -3.03
C LEU A 273 1.07 -27.26 -2.24
N ASP A 274 0.25 -28.01 -1.51
CA ASP A 274 -0.81 -27.46 -0.65
C ASP A 274 -0.19 -26.55 0.44
N GLU A 275 0.89 -26.99 1.09
CA GLU A 275 1.63 -26.16 2.06
C GLU A 275 2.16 -24.86 1.43
N LYS A 276 2.74 -24.94 0.22
CA LYS A 276 3.21 -23.74 -0.52
C LYS A 276 2.06 -22.78 -0.86
N VAL A 277 0.89 -23.30 -1.22
CA VAL A 277 -0.30 -22.48 -1.50
C VAL A 277 -0.78 -21.77 -0.23
N GLU A 278 -0.86 -22.47 0.90
CA GLU A 278 -1.25 -21.88 2.18
C GLU A 278 -0.31 -20.75 2.61
N LEU A 279 1.01 -20.95 2.46
CA LEU A 279 2.02 -19.92 2.74
C LEU A 279 1.84 -18.69 1.84
N CYS A 280 1.58 -18.89 0.54
CA CYS A 280 1.33 -17.80 -0.40
C CYS A 280 0.05 -17.01 -0.05
N GLU A 281 -1.03 -17.70 0.33
CA GLU A 281 -2.27 -17.05 0.79
C GLU A 281 -2.08 -16.29 2.10
N ALA A 282 -1.30 -16.83 3.03
CA ALA A 282 -0.94 -16.16 4.28
C ALA A 282 -0.12 -14.88 4.00
N TRP A 283 0.88 -14.95 3.13
CA TRP A 283 1.67 -13.79 2.71
C TRP A 283 0.79 -12.73 2.05
N LYS A 284 -0.07 -13.12 1.09
CA LYS A 284 -0.98 -12.20 0.40
C LYS A 284 -1.91 -11.48 1.38
N ARG A 285 -2.44 -12.18 2.39
CA ARG A 285 -3.26 -11.58 3.45
C ARG A 285 -2.47 -10.55 4.27
N ARG A 286 -1.24 -10.87 4.68
CA ARG A 286 -0.35 -9.95 5.41
C ARG A 286 -0.01 -8.71 4.58
N ALA A 287 0.38 -8.90 3.32
CA ALA A 287 0.70 -7.82 2.40
C ALA A 287 -0.49 -6.86 2.19
N LEU A 288 -1.69 -7.40 1.95
CA LEU A 288 -2.91 -6.59 1.81
C LEU A 288 -3.22 -5.81 3.09
N GLN A 289 -3.09 -6.43 4.26
CA GLN A 289 -3.27 -5.74 5.54
C GLN A 289 -2.30 -4.57 5.67
N LYS A 290 -1.03 -4.75 5.31
CA LYS A 290 -0.01 -3.69 5.40
C LYS A 290 -0.23 -2.57 4.39
N ILE A 291 -0.64 -2.87 3.15
CA ILE A 291 -1.05 -1.86 2.17
C ILE A 291 -2.20 -1.01 2.72
N VAL A 292 -3.22 -1.66 3.29
CA VAL A 292 -4.36 -0.98 3.89
C VAL A 292 -3.94 -0.14 5.09
N SER A 293 -3.11 -0.66 6.00
CA SER A 293 -2.58 0.10 7.14
C SER A 293 -1.79 1.32 6.70
N ASN A 294 -0.88 1.18 5.74
CA ASN A 294 -0.10 2.29 5.19
C ASN A 294 -1.00 3.37 4.56
N GLU A 295 -2.04 2.98 3.83
CA GLU A 295 -3.05 3.92 3.29
C GLU A 295 -3.84 4.65 4.39
N PHE A 296 -4.28 3.95 5.43
CA PHE A 296 -5.03 4.56 6.53
C PHE A 296 -4.17 5.52 7.35
N GLU A 297 -2.94 5.14 7.66
CA GLU A 297 -2.00 5.98 8.40
C GLU A 297 -1.53 7.18 7.57
N SER A 298 -1.40 7.03 6.25
CA SER A 298 -1.20 8.16 5.34
C SER A 298 -2.40 9.11 5.29
N ARG A 299 -3.64 8.62 5.45
CA ARG A 299 -4.88 9.44 5.41
C ARG A 299 -5.21 10.14 6.73
N GLN A 300 -4.81 9.58 7.87
CA GLN A 300 -4.95 10.25 9.18
C GLN A 300 -4.09 11.52 9.29
N SER A 301 -3.14 11.74 8.36
CA SER A 301 -2.39 12.99 8.21
C SER A 301 -3.21 14.13 7.55
N THR A 302 -4.45 13.88 7.11
CA THR A 302 -5.28 14.87 6.41
C THR A 302 -6.61 15.18 7.12
N GLU A 303 -6.80 16.49 7.35
CA GLU A 303 -7.96 17.24 7.86
C GLU A 303 -8.27 17.22 9.37
N GLY A 304 -7.74 18.24 10.08
CA GLY A 304 -8.36 18.78 11.30
C GLY A 304 -7.61 18.59 12.61
N HIS A 305 -6.47 17.89 12.63
CA HIS A 305 -5.63 17.75 13.82
C HIS A 305 -4.23 18.35 13.61
N SER A 306 -3.86 19.21 14.56
CA SER A 306 -2.69 20.08 14.55
C SER A 306 -1.38 19.30 14.67
N GLU A 307 -0.53 19.49 13.66
CA GLU A 307 0.94 19.54 13.66
C GLU A 307 1.78 18.26 13.91
N THR A 308 2.75 18.07 13.00
CA THR A 308 4.07 17.40 13.14
C THR A 308 4.29 15.93 12.73
N ARG A 309 3.60 15.42 11.70
CA ARG A 309 4.13 14.25 10.94
C ARG A 309 4.18 14.56 9.44
N ASP A 310 4.94 15.59 9.07
CA ASP A 310 5.40 15.75 7.69
C ASP A 310 6.32 14.56 7.38
N GLY A 311 5.86 13.55 6.64
CA GLY A 311 6.69 12.43 6.19
C GLY A 311 5.89 11.13 6.05
N HIS A 312 6.18 10.37 5.00
CA HIS A 312 5.60 9.04 4.81
C HIS A 312 6.28 8.03 5.74
N VAL A 313 5.46 7.26 6.44
CA VAL A 313 5.90 6.10 7.23
C VAL A 313 5.54 4.84 6.45
N LEU A 314 6.52 3.94 6.29
CA LEU A 314 6.35 2.66 5.60
C LEU A 314 6.37 1.54 6.65
N TYR A 315 5.20 0.99 6.94
CA TYR A 315 5.06 -0.21 7.78
C TYR A 315 5.09 -1.45 6.91
N LEU A 316 6.21 -2.16 6.94
CA LEU A 316 6.49 -3.34 6.12
C LEU A 316 6.79 -4.58 7.00
N ASP A 317 6.31 -4.58 8.23
CA ASP A 317 6.62 -5.66 9.19
C ASP A 317 6.00 -7.00 8.83
N GLY A 318 6.66 -8.09 9.19
CA GLY A 318 6.10 -9.44 9.14
C GLY A 318 5.84 -9.94 7.72
N LEU A 319 6.52 -9.40 6.71
CA LEU A 319 6.38 -9.81 5.31
C LEU A 319 7.53 -10.72 4.83
N GLU A 320 8.43 -11.13 5.74
CA GLU A 320 9.53 -12.06 5.48
C GLU A 320 10.38 -11.65 4.26
N TYR A 321 10.78 -10.38 4.22
CA TYR A 321 11.60 -9.84 3.14
C TYR A 321 12.92 -10.60 2.99
N ASN A 322 13.24 -11.03 1.78
CA ASN A 322 14.58 -11.47 1.43
C ASN A 322 15.40 -10.29 0.84
N ASN A 323 16.69 -10.53 0.58
CA ASN A 323 17.57 -9.49 0.02
C ASN A 323 17.10 -8.97 -1.35
N LYS A 324 16.55 -9.82 -2.22
CA LYS A 324 16.00 -9.41 -3.52
C LYS A 324 14.77 -8.51 -3.36
N ASP A 325 13.93 -8.81 -2.37
CA ASP A 325 12.73 -8.01 -2.08
C ASP A 325 13.12 -6.64 -1.50
N LEU A 326 14.19 -6.55 -0.71
CA LEU A 326 14.75 -5.28 -0.25
C LEU A 326 15.38 -4.47 -1.40
N GLU A 327 16.07 -5.12 -2.34
CA GLU A 327 16.58 -4.48 -3.55
C GLU A 327 15.43 -3.93 -4.42
N GLU A 328 14.34 -4.68 -4.54
CA GLU A 328 13.14 -4.23 -5.25
C GLU A 328 12.44 -3.08 -4.49
N LEU A 329 12.41 -3.10 -3.15
CA LEU A 329 11.94 -1.97 -2.35
C LEU A 329 12.76 -0.70 -2.67
N CYS A 330 14.08 -0.81 -2.72
CA CYS A 330 14.96 0.28 -3.14
C CYS A 330 14.65 0.75 -4.58
N SER A 331 14.44 -0.18 -5.51
CA SER A 331 14.05 0.10 -6.90
C SER A 331 12.72 0.86 -6.98
N VAL A 332 11.72 0.43 -6.23
CA VAL A 332 10.39 1.05 -6.15
C VAL A 332 10.48 2.47 -5.60
N ILE A 333 11.19 2.69 -4.49
CA ILE A 333 11.38 4.03 -3.91
C ILE A 333 12.03 4.98 -4.93
N ARG A 334 13.02 4.52 -5.69
CA ARG A 334 13.64 5.30 -6.79
C ARG A 334 12.66 5.61 -7.89
N LYS A 335 11.93 4.60 -8.37
CA LYS A 335 11.02 4.70 -9.51
C LYS A 335 9.90 5.71 -9.27
N TYR A 336 9.40 5.77 -8.05
CA TYR A 336 8.35 6.72 -7.66
C TYR A 336 8.89 8.07 -7.17
N GLY A 337 10.22 8.25 -7.06
CA GLY A 337 10.84 9.50 -6.64
C GLY A 337 10.49 9.91 -5.21
N LYS A 338 10.26 8.95 -4.31
CA LYS A 338 9.79 9.17 -2.93
C LYS A 338 10.90 9.19 -1.87
N GLN A 339 12.15 9.15 -2.32
CA GLN A 339 13.38 9.11 -1.52
C GLN A 339 13.41 10.17 -0.41
N ASP A 340 12.98 11.40 -0.74
CA ASP A 340 13.05 12.53 0.19
C ASP A 340 11.87 12.60 1.17
N GLU A 341 10.80 11.86 0.89
CA GLU A 341 9.55 11.94 1.65
C GLU A 341 9.44 10.83 2.71
N VAL A 342 10.18 9.73 2.56
CA VAL A 342 10.20 8.60 3.50
C VAL A 342 11.00 8.97 4.74
N LYS A 343 10.34 8.96 5.91
CA LYS A 343 10.98 9.35 7.19
C LYS A 343 11.05 8.24 8.21
N GLU A 344 10.19 7.24 8.10
CA GLU A 344 10.22 6.07 8.98
C GLU A 344 9.99 4.82 8.14
N ILE A 345 10.84 3.81 8.30
CA ILE A 345 10.70 2.48 7.68
C ILE A 345 10.70 1.45 8.80
N SER A 346 9.70 0.59 8.81
CA SER A 346 9.57 -0.51 9.77
C SER A 346 9.63 -1.83 9.02
N LEU A 347 10.67 -2.62 9.30
CA LEU A 347 10.96 -3.93 8.71
C LEU A 347 11.06 -4.99 9.82
N GLN A 348 10.16 -4.92 10.81
CA GLN A 348 10.18 -5.88 11.91
C GLN A 348 9.79 -7.26 11.43
N GLU A 349 10.19 -8.30 12.17
CA GLU A 349 9.76 -9.69 11.94
C GLU A 349 9.95 -10.13 10.46
N SER A 350 11.00 -9.63 9.79
CA SER A 350 11.25 -9.89 8.37
C SER A 350 12.30 -10.96 8.14
N LEU A 351 12.77 -11.62 9.20
CA LEU A 351 13.78 -12.68 9.18
C LEU A 351 15.11 -12.26 8.51
N LEU A 352 15.41 -10.95 8.49
CA LEU A 352 16.64 -10.44 7.91
C LEU A 352 17.85 -10.93 8.70
N ASP A 353 18.88 -11.39 8.00
CA ASP A 353 20.13 -11.88 8.57
C ASP A 353 21.31 -10.97 8.23
N GLY A 354 22.52 -11.32 8.67
CA GLY A 354 23.72 -10.53 8.41
C GLY A 354 24.05 -10.31 6.93
N SER A 355 23.51 -11.12 6.01
CA SER A 355 23.69 -10.94 4.57
C SER A 355 22.94 -9.72 4.02
N SER A 356 21.91 -9.25 4.74
CA SER A 356 21.11 -8.08 4.37
C SER A 356 21.78 -6.73 4.65
N ALA A 357 22.88 -6.71 5.43
CA ALA A 357 23.59 -5.50 5.84
C ALA A 357 23.95 -4.54 4.68
N PRO A 358 24.46 -5.01 3.52
CA PRO A 358 24.79 -4.14 2.40
C PRO A 358 23.55 -3.45 1.80
N VAL A 359 22.44 -4.19 1.66
CA VAL A 359 21.19 -3.67 1.10
C VAL A 359 20.53 -2.68 2.06
N LEU A 360 20.62 -2.94 3.38
CA LEU A 360 20.18 -1.99 4.40
C LEU A 360 21.00 -0.69 4.37
N CYS A 361 22.32 -0.77 4.14
CA CYS A 361 23.15 0.43 3.96
C CYS A 361 22.75 1.21 2.68
N GLU A 362 22.46 0.51 1.58
CA GLU A 362 21.96 1.12 0.35
C GLU A 362 20.60 1.80 0.56
N LEU A 363 19.71 1.22 1.37
CA LEU A 363 18.43 1.81 1.74
C LEU A 363 18.61 3.12 2.54
N LEU A 364 19.58 3.14 3.47
CA LEU A 364 19.94 4.35 4.23
C LEU A 364 20.48 5.46 3.33
N ASP A 365 21.29 5.12 2.34
CA ASP A 365 21.76 6.07 1.33
C ASP A 365 20.63 6.63 0.48
N LEU A 366 19.67 5.77 0.13
CA LEU A 366 18.55 6.12 -0.72
C LEU A 366 17.58 7.09 -0.05
N CYS A 367 17.46 7.03 1.28
CA CYS A 367 16.50 7.82 2.06
C CYS A 367 17.25 8.82 2.97
N PRO A 368 17.74 9.96 2.45
CA PRO A 368 18.63 10.86 3.19
C PRO A 368 17.97 11.55 4.41
N TYR A 369 16.63 11.60 4.44
CA TYR A 369 15.83 12.20 5.52
C TYR A 369 15.19 11.16 6.43
N LEU A 370 15.60 9.89 6.33
CA LEU A 370 15.13 8.84 7.22
C LEU A 370 15.51 9.16 8.68
N ARG A 371 14.51 9.15 9.55
CA ARG A 371 14.64 9.41 10.99
C ARG A 371 14.60 8.15 11.82
N ARG A 372 13.87 7.13 11.36
CA ARG A 372 13.72 5.88 12.08
C ARG A 372 13.77 4.69 11.12
N LEU A 373 14.60 3.71 11.46
CA LEU A 373 14.63 2.41 10.81
C LEU A 373 14.40 1.34 11.90
N ASP A 374 13.26 0.67 11.85
CA ASP A 374 12.90 -0.33 12.86
C ASP A 374 13.22 -1.74 12.32
N LEU A 375 14.24 -2.38 12.89
CA LEU A 375 14.74 -3.72 12.52
C LEU A 375 14.54 -4.73 13.65
N ARG A 376 13.70 -4.42 14.64
CA ARG A 376 13.45 -5.32 15.78
C ARG A 376 12.94 -6.69 15.30
N GLN A 377 13.31 -7.73 16.05
CA GLN A 377 12.89 -9.12 15.79
C GLN A 377 13.36 -9.68 14.44
N ASN A 378 14.53 -9.24 13.96
CA ASN A 378 15.27 -9.86 12.85
C ASN A 378 16.47 -10.69 13.39
N ALA A 379 17.08 -11.52 12.54
CA ALA A 379 18.20 -12.39 12.87
C ALA A 379 19.57 -11.76 12.54
N LEU A 380 19.74 -10.47 12.85
CA LEU A 380 20.96 -9.72 12.57
C LEU A 380 22.07 -10.11 13.56
N ASP A 381 23.28 -10.36 13.06
CA ASP A 381 24.45 -10.68 13.86
C ASP A 381 25.20 -9.42 14.32
N GLU A 382 26.05 -9.55 15.35
CA GLU A 382 26.85 -8.42 15.87
C GLU A 382 27.74 -7.79 14.80
N ALA A 383 28.20 -8.59 13.82
CA ALA A 383 28.99 -8.10 12.70
C ALA A 383 28.17 -7.16 11.79
N CYS A 384 26.92 -7.51 11.47
CA CYS A 384 26.00 -6.64 10.74
C CYS A 384 25.69 -5.35 11.51
N VAL A 385 25.45 -5.44 12.82
CA VAL A 385 25.21 -4.27 13.67
C VAL A 385 26.40 -3.31 13.66
N HIS A 386 27.62 -3.83 13.78
CA HIS A 386 28.84 -3.03 13.66
C HIS A 386 29.04 -2.43 12.27
N GLN A 387 28.70 -3.18 11.21
CA GLN A 387 28.76 -2.68 9.84
C GLN A 387 27.78 -1.52 9.62
N LEU A 388 26.54 -1.65 10.10
CA LEU A 388 25.53 -0.59 10.05
C LEU A 388 25.98 0.64 10.85
N ALA A 389 26.48 0.47 12.07
CA ALA A 389 26.98 1.57 12.90
C ALA A 389 28.15 2.32 12.22
N ALA A 390 29.12 1.58 11.69
CA ALA A 390 30.26 2.15 10.96
C ALA A 390 29.84 2.85 9.66
N TYR A 391 28.77 2.38 9.02
CA TYR A 391 28.19 3.03 7.85
C TYR A 391 27.51 4.35 8.22
N ILE A 392 26.68 4.33 9.26
CA ILE A 392 25.91 5.50 9.73
C ILE A 392 26.84 6.64 10.18
N GLU A 393 27.98 6.32 10.79
CA GLU A 393 28.99 7.33 11.17
C GLU A 393 29.58 8.07 9.95
N ARG A 394 29.60 7.44 8.77
CA ARG A 394 30.10 8.05 7.53
C ARG A 394 29.07 8.92 6.81
N ILE A 395 27.80 8.89 7.23
CA ILE A 395 26.74 9.66 6.59
C ILE A 395 27.02 11.16 6.76
N PRO A 396 27.05 11.96 5.67
CA PRO A 396 27.37 13.38 5.73
C PRO A 396 26.43 14.15 6.68
N GLY A 397 27.00 14.76 7.73
CA GLY A 397 26.28 15.53 8.75
C GLY A 397 25.85 14.74 9.98
N VAL A 398 26.28 13.49 10.15
CA VAL A 398 26.30 12.81 11.45
C VAL A 398 27.63 13.19 12.14
N TYR A 399 27.57 13.61 13.41
CA TYR A 399 28.77 14.01 14.18
C TYR A 399 29.12 13.00 15.27
N SER A 400 28.15 12.24 15.75
CA SER A 400 28.38 11.12 16.67
C SER A 400 27.36 10.02 16.44
N CYS A 401 27.82 8.78 16.52
CA CYS A 401 27.00 7.58 16.51
C CYS A 401 27.23 6.87 17.85
N SER A 402 26.17 6.69 18.64
CA SER A 402 26.21 5.95 19.90
C SER A 402 25.40 4.67 19.77
N HIS A 403 26.01 3.56 20.17
CA HIS A 403 25.30 2.32 20.41
C HIS A 403 24.88 2.29 21.87
N ASP A 404 23.56 2.25 22.11
CA ASP A 404 23.02 2.22 23.45
C ASP A 404 23.11 0.79 24.01
N ILE A 405 23.84 0.63 25.11
CA ILE A 405 24.11 -0.65 25.75
C ILE A 405 22.84 -1.21 26.42
N GLU A 406 21.86 -0.36 26.77
CA GLU A 406 20.63 -0.79 27.43
C GLU A 406 19.54 -1.25 26.46
N THR A 407 19.41 -0.58 25.32
CA THR A 407 18.38 -0.86 24.30
C THR A 407 18.91 -1.63 23.10
N GLY A 408 20.24 -1.70 22.91
CA GLY A 408 20.85 -2.29 21.71
C GLY A 408 20.71 -1.41 20.46
N ASP A 409 20.07 -0.24 20.57
CA ASP A 409 19.74 0.63 19.44
C ASP A 409 20.93 1.49 19.01
N ILE A 410 21.00 1.81 17.71
CA ILE A 410 21.99 2.74 17.16
C ILE A 410 21.34 4.11 17.04
N THR A 411 21.94 5.11 17.69
CA THR A 411 21.49 6.50 17.66
C THR A 411 22.55 7.38 17.00
N ALA A 412 22.16 8.04 15.91
CA ALA A 412 23.03 8.98 15.19
C ALA A 412 22.57 10.41 15.42
N THR A 413 23.48 11.27 15.87
CA THR A 413 23.19 12.67 16.18
C THR A 413 23.95 13.63 15.27
N SER A 414 23.26 14.69 14.88
CA SER A 414 23.82 15.85 14.19
C SER A 414 23.97 17.00 15.20
N GLY A 415 25.05 17.04 15.96
CA GLY A 415 25.25 18.01 17.04
C GLY A 415 24.35 17.69 18.23
N THR A 416 23.37 18.55 18.53
CA THR A 416 22.41 18.34 19.63
C THR A 416 21.10 17.67 19.20
N GLN A 417 20.91 17.43 17.89
CA GLN A 417 19.68 16.83 17.36
C GLN A 417 19.91 15.36 16.97
N VAL A 418 18.96 14.49 17.33
CA VAL A 418 18.92 13.10 16.85
C VAL A 418 18.48 13.10 15.39
N ARG A 419 19.30 12.48 14.54
CA ARG A 419 19.08 12.44 13.09
C ARG A 419 18.46 11.12 12.64
N LEU A 420 18.98 10.00 13.12
CA LEU A 420 18.51 8.65 12.77
C LEU A 420 18.56 7.78 14.02
N ILE A 421 17.54 6.96 14.19
CA ILE A 421 17.46 5.90 15.20
C ILE A 421 17.25 4.58 14.45
N VAL A 422 18.14 3.61 14.67
CA VAL A 422 17.97 2.24 14.19
C VAL A 422 17.65 1.36 15.38
N ASN A 423 16.43 0.81 15.40
CA ASN A 423 15.98 -0.04 16.49
C ASN A 423 16.36 -1.49 16.19
N LEU A 424 17.08 -2.15 17.09
CA LEU A 424 17.64 -3.49 16.86
C LEU A 424 17.12 -4.55 17.83
N GLU A 425 16.86 -4.20 19.09
CA GLU A 425 16.35 -5.16 20.09
C GLU A 425 15.00 -4.74 20.69
N ASP A 426 14.11 -5.72 20.90
CA ASP A 426 12.95 -5.60 21.78
C ASP A 426 13.31 -6.26 23.12
N ARG A 427 13.89 -5.51 24.07
CA ARG A 427 13.84 -5.97 25.47
C ARG A 427 12.47 -5.67 26.04
N HIS A 428 11.61 -6.68 25.99
CA HIS A 428 10.38 -6.73 26.78
C HIS A 428 10.72 -6.55 28.26
N VAL A 429 10.44 -5.38 28.83
CA VAL A 429 10.40 -5.20 30.29
C VAL A 429 9.17 -5.96 30.79
N PRO A 430 9.31 -6.97 31.67
CA PRO A 430 8.18 -7.78 32.10
C PRO A 430 7.32 -6.98 33.08
N GLY A 431 6.13 -6.57 32.65
CA GLY A 431 5.23 -5.86 33.56
C GLY A 431 3.93 -5.34 32.96
N ALA A 432 3.06 -6.22 32.45
CA ALA A 432 1.61 -6.19 32.68
C ALA A 432 0.90 -7.21 31.77
N CYS A 433 0.01 -7.99 32.37
CA CYS A 433 -0.82 -9.04 31.78
C CYS A 433 -1.53 -8.63 30.47
N THR A 434 -1.56 -9.51 29.48
CA THR A 434 -2.81 -10.11 28.97
C THR A 434 -2.53 -11.45 28.27
N SER A 435 -3.34 -12.42 28.65
CA SER A 435 -3.54 -13.81 28.21
C SER A 435 -3.37 -14.17 26.72
N ASP A 436 -2.92 -15.42 26.55
CA ASP A 436 -3.25 -16.37 25.49
C ASP A 436 -2.79 -16.08 24.05
N ARG A 437 -1.64 -16.68 23.68
CA ARG A 437 -1.45 -17.26 22.35
C ARG A 437 -0.89 -18.68 22.49
N PRO A 438 -1.47 -19.67 21.80
CA PRO A 438 -0.91 -21.01 21.77
C PRO A 438 0.38 -21.00 20.97
N SER A 439 1.36 -21.74 21.48
CA SER A 439 2.64 -22.05 20.85
C SER A 439 2.45 -22.57 19.41
N GLU A 440 2.84 -21.77 18.42
CA GLU A 440 3.10 -22.29 17.07
C GLU A 440 4.51 -22.89 17.04
N PHE A 441 4.51 -24.16 16.66
CA PHE A 441 5.63 -25.07 16.62
C PHE A 441 6.44 -24.75 15.36
N THR A 442 7.60 -24.13 15.50
CA THR A 442 8.55 -23.89 14.40
C THR A 442 9.19 -25.21 13.97
N MET A 443 8.58 -25.91 13.00
CA MET A 443 9.31 -26.85 12.16
C MET A 443 9.84 -26.10 10.94
N ARG A 444 11.16 -25.94 10.89
CA ARG A 444 11.90 -25.62 9.66
C ARG A 444 11.88 -26.85 8.75
N PRO A 445 11.65 -26.67 7.44
CA PRO A 445 12.37 -27.40 6.42
C PRO A 445 13.55 -26.54 5.95
N SER A 446 14.74 -27.12 5.93
CA SER A 446 15.93 -26.54 5.31
C SER A 446 15.75 -26.50 3.79
N LEU A 447 15.57 -25.29 3.24
CA LEU A 447 15.58 -25.00 1.79
C LEU A 447 16.86 -25.46 1.07
N ALA A 448 17.93 -25.79 1.80
CA ALA A 448 19.18 -26.27 1.23
C ALA A 448 19.15 -27.73 0.72
N GLU A 449 18.18 -28.54 1.16
CA GLU A 449 18.04 -29.93 0.66
C GLU A 449 17.16 -30.02 -0.60
N SER A 450 16.61 -28.89 -1.05
CA SER A 450 15.75 -28.82 -2.27
C SER A 450 16.58 -28.73 -3.54
N ASP A 451 17.69 -28.00 -3.50
CA ASP A 451 18.54 -27.74 -4.68
C ASP A 451 19.39 -28.98 -5.05
N GLU A 452 19.81 -29.80 -4.08
CA GLU A 452 20.50 -31.09 -4.35
C GLU A 452 19.58 -32.15 -4.99
N PHE A 453 18.26 -31.97 -4.93
CA PHE A 453 17.29 -32.92 -5.50
C PHE A 453 16.87 -32.53 -6.93
N GLU A 454 16.86 -31.23 -7.26
CA GLU A 454 16.64 -30.77 -8.65
C GLU A 454 17.87 -31.07 -9.54
N GLU A 455 19.09 -30.99 -9.02
CA GLU A 455 20.30 -31.39 -9.78
C GLU A 455 20.36 -32.91 -10.04
N GLN A 456 19.76 -33.75 -9.19
CA GLN A 456 19.68 -35.20 -9.41
C GLN A 456 18.57 -35.61 -10.41
N GLU A 457 17.46 -34.85 -10.49
CA GLU A 457 16.41 -35.10 -11.50
C GLU A 457 16.88 -34.71 -12.92
N GLU A 458 17.71 -33.66 -13.07
CA GLU A 458 18.31 -33.31 -14.38
C GLU A 458 19.37 -34.34 -14.84
N GLU A 459 20.18 -34.91 -13.93
CA GLU A 459 21.13 -35.97 -14.30
C GLU A 459 20.46 -37.31 -14.64
N GLU A 460 19.33 -37.67 -14.00
CA GLU A 460 18.58 -38.90 -14.34
C GLU A 460 17.78 -38.78 -15.65
N GLU A 461 17.25 -37.60 -16.00
CA GLU A 461 16.58 -37.38 -17.30
C GLU A 461 17.58 -37.42 -18.48
N ASP A 462 18.80 -36.91 -18.30
CA ASP A 462 19.85 -36.97 -19.32
C ASP A 462 20.38 -38.41 -19.53
N GLU A 463 20.44 -39.25 -18.48
CA GLU A 463 20.82 -40.67 -18.60
C GLU A 463 19.73 -41.54 -19.24
N GLU A 464 18.44 -41.23 -19.06
CA GLU A 464 17.34 -41.92 -19.75
C GLU A 464 17.27 -41.53 -21.25
N GLU A 465 17.53 -40.27 -21.63
CA GLU A 465 17.61 -39.87 -23.04
C GLU A 465 18.80 -40.52 -23.77
N GLU A 466 19.98 -40.65 -23.15
CA GLU A 466 21.11 -41.36 -23.75
C GLU A 466 20.86 -42.87 -23.92
N ALA A 467 20.06 -43.48 -23.04
CA ALA A 467 19.71 -44.89 -23.13
C ALA A 467 18.69 -45.18 -24.25
N GLU A 468 17.72 -44.28 -24.48
CA GLU A 468 16.77 -44.40 -25.60
C GLU A 468 17.41 -44.13 -26.98
N GLU A 469 18.47 -43.31 -27.07
CA GLU A 469 19.21 -43.14 -28.33
C GLU A 469 20.15 -44.33 -28.68
N ALA A 470 20.42 -45.23 -27.72
CA ALA A 470 21.32 -46.36 -27.89
C ALA A 470 20.64 -47.69 -28.29
N GLU A 471 19.30 -47.80 -28.18
CA GLU A 471 18.48 -48.92 -28.69
C GLU A 471 17.94 -48.66 -30.12
#